data_AF-A0A0R3C3Z7-F1
#
_entry.id   AF-A0A0R3C3Z7-F1
#
_cell.length_a   1.000
_cell.length_b   1.000
_cell.length_c   1.000
_cell.angle_alpha   90.00
_cell.angle_beta   90.00
_cell.angle_gamma   90.00
#
_symmetry.space_group_name_H-M   'P 1'
#
loop_
_entity.id
_entity.type
_entity.pdbx_description
1 polymer ?
#
loop_
_entity_poly.entity_id
_entity_poly.type
_entity_poly.pdbx_seq_one_letter_code
_entity_poly.pdbx_strand_id
1 'polypeptide(L)'
;MPWLRTHIVIALAIGALISTVLLVLEPLTDFAFLWLEWPGISAAYFFWGAVGGSAFLGIAISWVVNALTYGLGAFVILSAFKVLREA
;
A
#
# COMPACT_ATOMS: atom_id res chain seq x y z
N MET A 1 23.87 -5.59 -4.79
CA MET A 1 23.07 -5.21 -5.97
C MET A 1 22.43 -3.84 -5.75
N PRO A 2 23.07 -2.75 -6.22
CA PRO A 2 22.55 -1.38 -6.06
C PRO A 2 21.18 -1.17 -6.70
N TRP A 3 20.92 -1.76 -7.88
CA TRP A 3 19.63 -1.61 -8.57
C TRP A 3 18.45 -2.09 -7.72
N LEU A 4 18.64 -3.18 -6.96
CA LEU A 4 17.53 -3.87 -6.29
C LEU A 4 17.00 -3.00 -5.17
N ARG A 5 17.92 -2.36 -4.43
CA ARG A 5 17.57 -1.36 -3.41
C ARG A 5 16.82 -0.19 -4.04
N THR A 6 17.27 0.34 -5.18
CA THR A 6 16.58 1.44 -5.87
C THR A 6 15.17 1.04 -6.29
N HIS A 7 14.97 -0.15 -6.87
CA HIS A 7 13.65 -0.63 -7.30
C HIS A 7 12.70 -0.83 -6.12
N ILE A 8 13.20 -1.40 -5.01
CA ILE A 8 12.43 -1.55 -3.78
C ILE A 8 12.01 -0.19 -3.23
N VAL A 9 12.93 0.78 -3.15
CA VAL A 9 12.61 2.13 -2.66
C VAL A 9 11.57 2.83 -3.54
N ILE A 10 11.73 2.76 -4.86
CA ILE A 10 10.76 3.34 -5.81
C ILE A 10 9.39 2.66 -5.64
N ALA A 11 9.37 1.33 -5.56
CA ALA A 11 8.14 0.57 -5.40
C ALA A 11 7.41 0.92 -4.09
N LEU A 12 8.14 1.00 -2.97
CA LEU A 12 7.57 1.43 -1.68
C LEU A 12 7.04 2.87 -1.74
N ALA A 13 7.75 3.78 -2.42
CA ALA A 13 7.29 5.16 -2.59
C ALA A 13 5.98 5.23 -3.41
N ILE A 14 5.88 4.44 -4.49
CA ILE A 14 4.65 4.32 -5.29
C ILE A 14 3.51 3.77 -4.44
N GLY A 15 3.77 2.69 -3.69
CA GLY A 15 2.77 2.10 -2.81
C GLY A 15 2.25 3.06 -1.74
N ALA A 16 3.16 3.76 -1.07
CA ALA A 16 2.82 4.78 -0.08
C ALA A 16 2.02 5.94 -0.69
N LEU A 17 2.37 6.39 -1.90
CA LEU A 17 1.60 7.42 -2.62
C LEU A 17 0.18 6.94 -2.92
N ILE A 18 0.01 5.75 -3.49
CA ILE A 18 -1.31 5.19 -3.81
C ILE A 18 -2.15 5.07 -2.54
N SER A 19 -1.59 4.49 -1.47
CA SER A 19 -2.33 4.32 -0.21
C SER A 19 -2.69 5.65 0.44
N THR A 20 -1.86 6.68 0.29
CA THR A 20 -2.15 8.02 0.82
C THR A 20 -3.25 8.71 0.01
N VAL A 21 -3.24 8.55 -1.32
CA VAL A 21 -4.31 9.06 -2.19
C VAL A 21 -5.64 8.43 -1.83
N LEU A 22 -5.69 7.11 -1.61
CA LEU A 22 -6.91 6.42 -1.19
C LEU A 22 -7.41 6.94 0.18
N LEU A 23 -6.49 7.06 1.15
CA LEU A 23 -6.81 7.58 2.49
C LEU A 23 -7.36 9.01 2.48
N VAL A 24 -6.83 9.88 1.62
CA VAL A 24 -7.24 11.30 1.54
C VAL A 24 -8.47 11.47 0.64
N LEU A 25 -8.75 10.54 -0.27
CA LEU A 25 -9.92 10.58 -1.15
C LEU A 25 -11.22 10.50 -0.35
N GLU A 26 -11.34 9.51 0.52
CA GLU A 26 -12.57 9.26 1.30
C GLU A 26 -13.11 10.52 2.00
N PRO A 27 -12.32 11.26 2.82
CA PRO A 27 -12.83 12.47 3.49
C PRO A 27 -13.10 13.65 2.55
N LEU A 28 -12.54 13.66 1.34
CA LEU A 28 -12.73 14.74 0.36
C LEU A 28 -13.91 14.52 -0.57
N THR A 29 -14.24 13.26 -0.87
CA THR A 29 -15.26 12.90 -1.88
C THR A 29 -16.46 12.18 -1.29
N ASP A 30 -16.41 11.78 -0.01
CA ASP A 30 -17.39 10.90 0.64
C ASP A 30 -17.54 9.54 -0.09
N PHE A 31 -16.52 9.17 -0.87
CA PHE A 31 -16.50 7.94 -1.67
C PHE A 31 -15.29 7.09 -1.28
N ALA A 32 -15.56 5.96 -0.63
CA ALA A 32 -14.55 4.96 -0.29
C ALA A 32 -14.38 3.94 -1.42
N PHE A 33 -13.17 3.81 -1.96
CA PHE A 33 -12.83 2.78 -2.94
C PHE A 33 -12.58 1.44 -2.23
N LEU A 34 -13.60 0.91 -1.57
CA LEU A 34 -13.48 -0.24 -0.66
C LEU A 34 -12.74 -1.42 -1.29
N TRP A 35 -13.03 -1.77 -2.56
CA TRP A 35 -12.30 -2.83 -3.30
C TRP A 35 -10.79 -2.66 -3.15
N LEU A 36 -10.29 -1.46 -3.46
CA LEU A 36 -8.86 -1.14 -3.46
C LEU A 36 -8.27 -1.14 -2.05
N GLU A 37 -9.06 -0.90 -1.01
CA GLU A 37 -8.58 -0.80 0.37
C GLU A 37 -8.78 -2.09 1.20
N TRP A 38 -9.43 -3.11 0.62
CA TRP A 38 -9.72 -4.38 1.30
C TRP A 38 -8.52 -5.02 2.02
N PRO A 39 -7.31 -5.07 1.44
CA PRO A 39 -6.15 -5.65 2.13
C PRO A 39 -5.86 -4.94 3.46
N GLY A 40 -5.81 -3.61 3.43
CA GLY A 40 -5.58 -2.78 4.60
C GLY A 40 -6.70 -2.83 5.61
N ILE A 41 -7.95 -2.71 5.15
CA ILE A 41 -9.13 -2.80 6.01
C ILE A 41 -9.19 -4.15 6.71
N SER A 42 -8.94 -5.24 5.98
CA SER A 42 -8.94 -6.59 6.56
C SER A 42 -7.89 -6.75 7.65
N ALA A 43 -6.67 -6.24 7.42
CA ALA A 43 -5.62 -6.26 8.43
C ALA A 43 -5.97 -5.41 9.66
N ALA A 44 -6.54 -4.22 9.44
CA ALA A 44 -6.98 -3.34 10.52
C ALA A 44 -8.03 -4.03 11.41
N TYR A 45 -9.00 -4.72 10.82
CA TYR A 45 -9.99 -5.51 11.56
C TYR A 45 -9.37 -6.70 12.29
N PHE A 46 -8.46 -7.43 11.63
CA PHE A 46 -7.79 -8.58 12.22
C PHE A 46 -7.00 -8.19 13.48
N PHE A 47 -6.30 -7.05 13.45
CA PHE A 47 -5.50 -6.54 14.56
C PHE A 47 -6.27 -5.59 15.50
N TRP A 48 -7.57 -5.36 15.28
CA TRP A 48 -8.36 -4.36 16.02
C TRP A 48 -8.31 -4.55 17.53
N GLY A 49 -8.51 -5.79 18.00
CA GLY A 49 -8.43 -6.12 19.43
C GLY A 49 -7.02 -5.95 20.00
N ALA A 50 -5.98 -6.23 19.20
CA ALA A 50 -4.59 -6.09 19.62
C ALA A 50 -4.16 -4.62 19.78
N VAL A 51 -4.78 -3.70 19.04
CA VAL A 51 -4.55 -2.25 19.16
C VAL A 51 -5.54 -1.56 20.11
N GLY A 52 -6.23 -2.31 20.97
CA GLY A 52 -7.16 -1.77 21.96
C GLY A 52 -8.38 -1.08 21.38
N GLY A 53 -8.78 -1.43 20.15
CA GLY A 53 -9.92 -0.83 19.47
C GLY A 53 -9.71 0.63 19.03
N SER A 54 -8.46 1.06 18.84
CA SER A 54 -8.13 2.41 18.39
C SER A 54 -8.37 2.59 16.89
N ALA A 55 -9.28 3.49 16.54
CA ALA A 55 -9.56 3.87 15.14
C ALA A 55 -8.30 4.41 14.43
N PHE A 56 -7.53 5.26 15.12
CA PHE A 56 -6.29 5.81 14.56
C PHE A 56 -5.27 4.72 14.22
N LEU A 57 -5.10 3.73 15.10
CA LEU A 57 -4.18 2.62 14.84
C LEU A 57 -4.72 1.68 13.74
N GLY A 58 -6.03 1.48 13.66
CA GLY A 58 -6.66 0.76 12.55
C GLY A 58 -6.40 1.44 11.20
N ILE A 59 -6.55 2.77 11.12
CA ILE A 59 -6.24 3.57 9.93
C ILE A 59 -4.76 3.44 9.57
N ALA A 60 -3.86 3.54 10.55
CA ALA A 60 -2.43 3.39 10.32
C ALA A 60 -2.07 2.00 9.78
N ILE A 61 -2.65 0.93 10.34
CA ILE A 61 -2.47 -0.45 9.86
C ILE A 61 -2.99 -0.58 8.43
N SER A 62 -4.20 -0.07 8.16
CA SER A 62 -4.79 -0.11 6.82
C SER A 62 -3.89 0.57 5.80
N TRP A 63 -3.41 1.78 6.11
CA TRP A 63 -2.51 2.54 5.26
C TRP A 63 -1.18 1.80 5.01
N VAL A 64 -0.54 1.27 6.05
CA VAL A 64 0.74 0.52 5.88
C VAL A 64 0.53 -0.70 4.99
N VAL A 65 -0.52 -1.48 5.24
CA VAL A 65 -0.76 -2.74 4.52
C VAL A 65 -1.11 -2.45 3.06
N ASN A 66 -1.98 -1.48 2.78
CA ASN A 66 -2.27 -1.05 1.42
C ASN A 66 -0.99 -0.55 0.72
N ALA A 67 -0.17 0.27 1.38
CA ALA A 67 1.10 0.74 0.81
C ALA A 67 2.03 -0.42 0.43
N LEU A 68 2.11 -1.47 1.26
CA LEU A 68 2.88 -2.68 0.95
C LEU A 68 2.28 -3.48 -0.21
N THR A 69 0.96 -3.64 -0.27
CA THR A 69 0.27 -4.34 -1.37
C THR A 69 0.55 -3.64 -2.71
N TYR A 70 0.35 -2.33 -2.78
CA TYR A 70 0.60 -1.56 -3.99
C TYR A 70 2.08 -1.47 -4.33
N GLY A 71 2.95 -1.37 -3.32
CA GLY A 71 4.39 -1.40 -3.50
C GLY A 71 4.86 -2.72 -4.08
N LEU A 72 4.32 -3.86 -3.63
CA LEU A 72 4.64 -5.16 -4.22
C LEU A 72 4.22 -5.24 -5.69
N GLY A 73 3.02 -4.75 -6.04
CA GLY A 73 2.57 -4.66 -7.43
C GLY A 73 3.51 -3.81 -8.30
N ALA A 74 3.89 -2.63 -7.82
CA ALA A 74 4.85 -1.77 -8.51
C ALA A 74 6.22 -2.44 -8.68
N PHE A 75 6.70 -3.16 -7.65
CA PHE A 75 7.96 -3.88 -7.69
C PHE A 75 7.97 -4.99 -8.75
N VAL A 76 6.87 -5.75 -8.86
CA VAL A 76 6.71 -6.80 -9.89
C VAL A 76 6.78 -6.18 -11.29
N ILE A 77 6.08 -5.07 -11.51
CA ILE A 77 6.08 -4.36 -12.80
C ILE A 77 7.49 -3.87 -13.15
N LEU A 78 8.16 -3.18 -12.23
CA LEU A 78 9.52 -2.68 -12.43
C LEU A 78 10.51 -3.82 -12.72
N SER A 79 10.35 -4.95 -12.03
CA SER A 79 11.18 -6.14 -12.25
C SER A 79 10.94 -6.76 -13.62
N ALA A 80 9.68 -6.86 -14.07
CA ALA A 80 9.33 -7.36 -15.40
C ALA A 80 9.89 -6.47 -16.51
N PHE A 81 9.76 -5.14 -16.38
CA PHE A 81 10.35 -4.19 -17.31
C PHE A 81 11.87 -4.32 -17.41
N LYS A 82 12.55 -4.55 -16.29
CA LYS A 82 13.98 -4.77 -16.28
C LYS A 82 14.35 -6.02 -17.08
N VAL A 83 13.66 -7.14 -16.85
CA VAL A 83 13.89 -8.40 -17.58
C VAL A 83 13.67 -8.21 -19.08
N LEU A 84 12.58 -7.54 -19.47
CA LEU A 84 12.28 -7.25 -20.88
C LEU A 84 13.31 -6.34 -21.55
N ARG A 85 13.90 -5.41 -20.80
CA ARG A 85 14.94 -4.51 -21.32
C ARG A 85 16.28 -5.22 -21.52
N GLU A 86 16.54 -6.27 -20.73
CA GLU A 86 17.78 -7.04 -20.77
C GLU A 86 17.72 -8.25 -21.73
N ALA A 87 16.54 -8.58 -22.27
CA ALA A 87 16.28 -9.62 -23.27
C ALA A 87 16.46 -9.09 -24.69
#